data_AF-A0A1G0XHN2-F1
#
_entry.id   AF-A0A1G0XHN2-F1
#
_cell.length_a   1.000
_cell.length_b   1.000
_cell.length_c   1.000
_cell.angle_alpha   90.00
_cell.angle_beta   90.00
_cell.angle_gamma   90.00
#
_symmetry.space_group_name_H-M   'P 1'
#
loop_
_entity.id
_entity.type
_entity.pdbx_description
1 polymer ?
#
loop_
_entity_poly.entity_id
_entity_poly.type
_entity_poly.pdbx_seq_one_letter_code
_entity_poly.pdbx_strand_id
1 'polypeptide(L)'
;MSKITKPQPTSACVPGWNGTILIDCENNNGWSVEVSSGSSGTIISVPGFIGNAIQLNWNIGTGDWVQAKYTFPQPIDLSQQDIFGLSLKGSTSDLKNVDIMFADVNNVFYGAHFEGINNIISWMKNLALPKKLFYWYFQIRPDTIPLSIDWSQINRFFVVVKRPPTLNPLVKTGQLTIDHLQADRAAAWERQQQFEQITYQDTTARNKAVQYILNQQRITGLCLSWKEEPSPKAWLYDQSLALIVLTHEGMWFNGVPQNQPALSAQAMVNFITAKQKIDGHWPRGWNPDSGTELADDLWVGDQAWWIIALTQFAEKAGDANSLISAQNGAQWLSSRINQNGSLVPSTEGNVDAWWAFISTGLFAEANSLQSYLMNKVWDSEMRYWWRGLINDSIPDPVIAMDCATWMSEFAKSNYVQRPDMALDALRFIRRTLITTDTGESNCGFDGMGPLSIWCEGTAQYIACGGEGAEQFLAELLSLQREDGGMPGSTDSLGSNAFGWLSNWTGLSSTAWLYFALTRSPFPNDSVTAVEPSYNFPLGFKLYQNFPNPFNPNTTINYSIPRETYVTIRLYDVLGNEILTLVDEIKQAGTYQLDLQTNNLTSGSYFYQMKAGEFLMTKKLVLLR
;
A
#
# COMPACT_ATOMS: atom_id res chain seq x y z
N MET A 1 10.78 37.40 13.14
CA MET A 1 10.92 37.32 11.67
C MET A 1 9.71 38.02 11.06
N SER A 2 9.91 39.08 10.27
CA SER A 2 8.86 39.54 9.34
C SER A 2 8.58 38.38 8.39
N LYS A 3 7.32 37.94 8.27
CA LYS A 3 6.94 36.88 7.33
C LYS A 3 7.36 37.33 5.93
N ILE A 4 8.39 36.71 5.38
CA ILE A 4 8.72 36.81 3.96
C ILE A 4 7.62 36.03 3.26
N THR A 5 6.72 36.70 2.57
CA THR A 5 5.59 36.06 1.89
C THR A 5 5.80 36.14 0.39
N LYS A 6 6.07 34.98 -0.25
CA LYS A 6 5.73 34.82 -1.66
C LYS A 6 4.20 34.77 -1.82
N PRO A 7 3.63 35.31 -2.91
CA PRO A 7 2.24 35.07 -3.27
C PRO A 7 1.97 33.56 -3.33
N GLN A 8 0.81 33.11 -2.84
CA GLN A 8 0.38 31.71 -2.94
C GLN A 8 -0.57 31.55 -4.13
N PRO A 9 -0.49 30.45 -4.90
CA PRO A 9 -1.49 30.20 -5.92
C PRO A 9 -2.83 29.87 -5.24
N THR A 10 -3.94 30.29 -5.86
CA THR A 10 -5.29 30.28 -5.25
C THR A 10 -6.09 29.01 -5.53
N SER A 11 -5.45 27.92 -5.97
CA SER A 11 -6.12 26.68 -6.37
C SER A 11 -6.14 25.64 -5.25
N ALA A 12 -7.23 24.88 -5.12
CA ALA A 12 -7.33 23.71 -4.23
C ALA A 12 -6.37 22.55 -4.64
N CYS A 13 -5.71 22.72 -5.79
CA CYS A 13 -4.78 21.78 -6.41
C CYS A 13 -3.32 22.25 -6.39
N VAL A 14 -2.99 23.28 -5.62
CA VAL A 14 -1.59 23.67 -5.40
C VAL A 14 -0.89 22.58 -4.60
N PRO A 15 0.20 21.99 -5.14
CA PRO A 15 1.00 21.02 -4.40
C PRO A 15 1.51 21.60 -3.08
N GLY A 16 1.21 20.91 -1.98
CA GLY A 16 1.84 21.20 -0.70
C GLY A 16 0.97 21.90 0.36
N TRP A 17 1.66 22.43 1.37
CA TRP A 17 1.12 23.14 2.53
C TRP A 17 1.75 24.53 2.68
N ASN A 18 1.08 25.40 3.43
CA ASN A 18 1.54 26.76 3.72
C ASN A 18 2.43 26.79 4.97
N GLY A 19 3.72 26.58 4.78
CA GLY A 19 4.71 26.67 5.84
C GLY A 19 5.27 28.08 6.06
N THR A 20 6.27 28.17 6.92
CA THR A 20 7.11 29.36 7.06
C THR A 20 8.22 29.32 6.02
N ILE A 21 8.27 30.32 5.13
CA ILE A 21 9.36 30.48 4.15
C ILE A 21 10.67 30.74 4.90
N LEU A 22 11.66 29.88 4.67
CA LEU A 22 13.01 30.00 5.20
C LEU A 22 13.94 30.71 4.19
N ILE A 23 13.78 30.39 2.91
CA ILE A 23 14.57 30.95 1.79
C ILE A 23 13.61 31.20 0.62
N ASP A 24 13.53 32.43 0.12
CA ASP A 24 12.59 32.81 -0.96
C ASP A 24 13.23 32.85 -2.36
N CYS A 25 14.55 32.82 -2.47
CA CYS A 25 15.30 32.87 -3.72
C CYS A 25 14.91 34.01 -4.70
N GLU A 26 14.33 35.11 -4.21
CA GLU A 26 13.95 36.26 -5.06
C GLU A 26 15.18 37.04 -5.56
N ASN A 27 16.31 36.84 -4.89
CA ASN A 27 17.61 37.37 -5.29
C ASN A 27 18.72 36.45 -4.77
N ASN A 28 19.95 36.71 -5.22
CA ASN A 28 21.11 35.88 -4.88
C ASN A 28 21.74 36.23 -3.52
N ASN A 29 21.12 37.10 -2.69
CA ASN A 29 21.70 37.47 -1.40
C ASN A 29 21.75 36.25 -0.46
N GLY A 30 22.89 36.07 0.21
CA GLY A 30 23.13 34.90 1.07
C GLY A 30 23.54 33.64 0.32
N TRP A 31 23.41 33.60 -1.02
CA TRP A 31 23.85 32.50 -1.85
C TRP A 31 25.31 32.63 -2.30
N SER A 32 26.02 31.52 -2.33
CA SER A 32 27.37 31.39 -2.86
C SER A 32 27.55 30.03 -3.53
N VAL A 33 28.47 29.94 -4.50
CA VAL A 33 28.85 28.67 -5.11
C VAL A 33 30.11 28.15 -4.46
N GLU A 34 30.10 26.88 -4.08
CA GLU A 34 31.29 26.15 -3.69
C GLU A 34 31.48 24.96 -4.64
N VAL A 35 32.72 24.62 -4.94
CA VAL A 35 33.05 23.58 -5.92
C VAL A 35 34.20 22.71 -5.43
N SER A 36 34.16 21.44 -5.81
CA SER A 36 35.34 20.58 -5.73
C SER A 36 36.40 20.97 -6.77
N SER A 37 37.65 20.54 -6.53
CA SER A 37 38.76 20.80 -7.47
C SER A 37 38.44 20.22 -8.86
N GLY A 38 38.56 21.03 -9.90
CA GLY A 38 38.25 20.64 -11.28
C GLY A 38 36.78 20.84 -11.69
N SER A 39 35.95 21.39 -10.81
CA SER A 39 34.59 21.84 -11.12
C SER A 39 34.48 23.37 -11.14
N SER A 40 33.39 23.90 -11.70
CA SER A 40 33.04 25.32 -11.69
C SER A 40 31.52 25.49 -11.63
N GLY A 41 31.05 26.66 -11.20
CA GLY A 41 29.62 26.94 -11.20
C GLY A 41 29.32 28.42 -10.97
N THR A 42 28.11 28.83 -11.28
CA THR A 42 27.59 30.18 -11.07
C THR A 42 26.16 30.13 -10.58
N ILE A 43 25.75 31.15 -9.81
CA ILE A 43 24.35 31.37 -9.44
C ILE A 43 23.85 32.62 -10.15
N ILE A 44 22.73 32.49 -10.83
CA ILE A 44 22.03 33.59 -11.51
C ILE A 44 20.58 33.64 -11.04
N SER A 45 19.96 34.82 -11.13
CA SER A 45 18.51 34.97 -10.95
C SER A 45 17.80 34.61 -12.25
N VAL A 46 16.73 33.83 -12.17
CA VAL A 46 15.88 33.43 -13.30
C VAL A 46 14.40 33.54 -12.91
N PRO A 47 13.46 33.54 -13.86
CA PRO A 47 12.04 33.40 -13.54
C PRO A 47 11.77 32.13 -12.71
N GLY A 48 11.07 32.29 -11.60
CA GLY A 48 10.68 31.21 -10.70
C GLY A 48 9.38 30.53 -11.09
N PHE A 49 8.91 29.61 -10.25
CA PHE A 49 7.52 29.16 -10.26
C PHE A 49 6.60 30.33 -9.88
N ILE A 50 7.03 31.10 -8.88
CA ILE A 50 6.41 32.37 -8.49
C ILE A 50 7.54 33.39 -8.33
N GLY A 51 7.41 34.54 -8.98
CA GLY A 51 8.43 35.60 -8.90
C GLY A 51 9.76 35.17 -9.52
N ASN A 52 10.85 35.32 -8.77
CA ASN A 52 12.17 34.87 -9.18
C ASN A 52 12.60 33.62 -8.42
N ALA A 53 13.55 32.92 -9.01
CA ALA A 53 14.27 31.80 -8.44
C ALA A 53 15.77 32.00 -8.66
N ILE A 54 16.58 31.24 -7.91
CA ILE A 54 18.00 31.15 -8.19
C ILE A 54 18.27 29.90 -9.05
N GLN A 55 19.23 30.00 -9.95
CA GLN A 55 19.69 28.87 -10.76
C GLN A 55 21.19 28.65 -10.56
N LEU A 56 21.53 27.47 -10.06
CA LEU A 56 22.89 26.96 -10.07
C LEU A 56 23.19 26.40 -11.46
N ASN A 57 23.99 27.13 -12.22
CA ASN A 57 24.66 26.58 -13.39
C ASN A 57 25.92 25.88 -12.91
N TRP A 58 26.03 24.59 -13.18
CA TRP A 58 27.16 23.80 -12.71
C TRP A 58 27.92 23.23 -13.91
N ASN A 59 29.23 23.14 -13.74
CA ASN A 59 30.12 22.37 -14.59
C ASN A 59 30.99 21.47 -13.72
N ILE A 60 30.69 20.17 -13.69
CA ILE A 60 31.38 19.25 -12.79
C ILE A 60 32.80 18.92 -13.26
N GLY A 61 33.10 19.08 -14.55
CA GLY A 61 34.43 18.89 -15.11
C GLY A 61 35.07 17.56 -14.70
N THR A 62 36.24 17.63 -14.05
CA THR A 62 36.94 16.47 -13.47
C THR A 62 36.72 16.32 -11.96
N GLY A 63 35.98 17.23 -11.33
CA GLY A 63 35.69 17.20 -9.90
C GLY A 63 34.50 16.32 -9.55
N ASP A 64 34.12 16.29 -8.27
CA ASP A 64 33.14 15.37 -7.71
C ASP A 64 31.80 16.03 -7.36
N TRP A 65 31.79 17.34 -7.15
CA TRP A 65 30.57 18.07 -6.78
C TRP A 65 30.66 19.58 -7.06
N VAL A 66 29.47 20.17 -7.21
CA VAL A 66 29.21 21.62 -7.24
C VAL A 66 28.00 21.87 -6.33
N GLN A 67 28.05 22.88 -5.47
CA GLN A 67 26.93 23.18 -4.56
C GLN A 67 26.57 24.66 -4.52
N ALA A 68 25.26 24.90 -4.41
CA ALA A 68 24.73 26.18 -4.00
C ALA A 68 24.61 26.16 -2.46
N LYS A 69 25.34 27.07 -1.80
CA LYS A 69 25.29 27.28 -0.35
C LYS A 69 24.53 28.55 -0.05
N TYR A 70 23.48 28.44 0.75
CA TYR A 70 22.82 29.57 1.40
C TYR A 70 23.35 29.75 2.82
N THR A 71 23.69 30.98 3.19
CA THR A 71 24.10 31.36 4.55
C THR A 71 23.03 32.26 5.16
N PHE A 72 22.42 31.82 6.25
CA PHE A 72 21.43 32.63 6.94
C PHE A 72 22.11 33.84 7.60
N PRO A 73 21.51 35.05 7.56
CA PRO A 73 22.09 36.24 8.19
C PRO A 73 22.35 36.08 9.69
N GLN A 74 21.55 35.26 10.36
CA GLN A 74 21.71 34.79 11.74
C GLN A 74 21.26 33.32 11.80
N PRO A 75 21.77 32.51 12.75
CA PRO A 75 21.25 31.17 12.98
C PRO A 75 19.73 31.19 13.23
N ILE A 76 19.03 30.20 12.70
CA ILE A 76 17.58 30.04 12.82
C ILE A 76 17.24 28.79 13.65
N ASP A 77 16.14 28.86 14.39
CA ASP A 77 15.63 27.77 15.20
C ASP A 77 14.60 26.95 14.40
N LEU A 78 14.98 25.72 14.07
CA LEU A 78 14.16 24.70 13.40
C LEU A 78 13.86 23.53 14.33
N SER A 79 14.06 23.68 15.65
CA SER A 79 13.82 22.61 16.64
C SER A 79 12.37 22.15 16.65
N GLN A 80 11.42 23.06 16.41
CA GLN A 80 9.98 22.81 16.42
C GLN A 80 9.40 22.39 15.06
N GLN A 81 10.21 22.43 13.99
CA GLN A 81 9.78 22.00 12.65
C GLN A 81 10.12 20.52 12.46
N ASP A 82 9.23 19.79 11.79
CA ASP A 82 9.35 18.34 11.57
C ASP A 82 9.30 17.97 10.06
N ILE A 83 8.97 18.92 9.19
CA ILE A 83 8.93 18.73 7.74
C ILE A 83 9.43 19.98 7.00
N PHE A 84 10.15 19.75 5.90
CA PHE A 84 10.59 20.79 4.98
C PHE A 84 9.93 20.63 3.61
N GLY A 85 9.82 21.74 2.91
CA GLY A 85 9.24 21.84 1.60
C GLY A 85 10.19 22.55 0.64
N LEU A 86 10.67 21.86 -0.39
CA LEU A 86 11.59 22.43 -1.36
C LEU A 86 10.95 22.50 -2.75
N SER A 87 10.87 23.71 -3.30
CA SER A 87 10.43 23.90 -4.67
C SER A 87 11.65 24.06 -5.57
N LEU A 88 11.86 23.11 -6.49
CA LEU A 88 13.01 23.07 -7.37
C LEU A 88 12.68 22.42 -8.72
N LYS A 89 13.52 22.67 -9.72
CA LYS A 89 13.55 21.92 -10.98
C LYS A 89 14.98 21.78 -11.48
N GLY A 90 15.25 20.65 -12.10
CA GLY A 90 16.52 20.39 -12.77
C GLY A 90 16.52 20.81 -14.23
N SER A 91 17.32 20.11 -15.01
CA SER A 91 17.51 20.32 -16.46
C SER A 91 17.71 18.98 -17.15
N THR A 92 17.68 18.95 -18.48
CA THR A 92 18.09 17.74 -19.21
C THR A 92 19.58 17.51 -18.99
N SER A 93 19.93 16.49 -18.20
CA SER A 93 21.31 16.16 -17.85
C SER A 93 21.51 14.64 -17.73
N ASP A 94 22.76 14.19 -17.82
CA ASP A 94 23.12 12.80 -17.50
C ASP A 94 23.44 12.62 -16.02
N LEU A 95 23.62 13.72 -15.26
CA LEU A 95 23.94 13.69 -13.84
C LEU A 95 22.66 13.81 -13.02
N LYS A 96 22.33 12.74 -12.30
CA LYS A 96 21.02 12.57 -11.64
C LYS A 96 21.02 12.89 -10.14
N ASN A 97 22.18 12.90 -9.49
CA ASN A 97 22.32 12.90 -8.04
C ASN A 97 22.33 14.31 -7.45
N VAL A 98 21.44 14.54 -6.50
CA VAL A 98 21.34 15.77 -5.72
C VAL A 98 21.29 15.43 -4.23
N ASP A 99 22.12 16.11 -3.44
CA ASP A 99 21.99 16.08 -1.98
C ASP A 99 21.41 17.41 -1.48
N ILE A 100 20.49 17.33 -0.53
CA ILE A 100 19.89 18.47 0.16
C ILE A 100 20.39 18.43 1.60
N MET A 101 20.98 19.52 2.09
CA MET A 101 21.66 19.49 3.40
C MET A 101 21.40 20.75 4.24
N PHE A 102 21.44 20.57 5.55
CA PHE A 102 21.52 21.64 6.55
C PHE A 102 22.82 21.53 7.32
N ALA A 103 23.33 22.67 7.80
CA ALA A 103 24.42 22.69 8.78
C ALA A 103 24.15 23.67 9.91
N ASP A 104 24.55 23.29 11.12
CA ASP A 104 24.52 24.14 12.30
C ASP A 104 25.77 25.01 12.44
N VAL A 105 25.78 25.88 13.45
CA VAL A 105 26.94 26.72 13.81
C VAL A 105 28.20 25.93 14.18
N ASN A 106 28.06 24.65 14.56
CA ASN A 106 29.16 23.78 14.95
C ASN A 106 29.76 23.00 13.77
N ASN A 107 29.30 23.24 12.54
CA ASN A 107 29.67 22.50 11.34
C ASN A 107 29.28 21.01 11.40
N VAL A 108 28.17 20.69 12.06
CA VAL A 108 27.52 19.37 11.90
C VAL A 108 26.57 19.44 10.71
N PHE A 109 26.69 18.49 9.78
CA PHE A 109 25.93 18.48 8.53
C PHE A 109 24.98 17.28 8.51
N TYR A 110 23.71 17.57 8.25
CA TYR A 110 22.68 16.56 8.04
C TYR A 110 22.16 16.68 6.61
N GLY A 111 22.08 15.56 5.89
CA GLY A 111 21.74 15.55 4.48
C GLY A 111 20.80 14.42 4.09
N ALA A 112 20.11 14.61 2.96
CA ALA A 112 19.29 13.61 2.30
C ALA A 112 19.72 13.50 0.83
N HIS A 113 19.84 12.27 0.34
CA HIS A 113 20.30 11.95 -1.01
C HIS A 113 19.13 11.64 -1.94
N PHE A 114 19.15 12.20 -3.14
CA PHE A 114 18.15 11.98 -4.17
C PHE A 114 18.80 11.61 -5.49
N GLU A 115 18.40 10.48 -6.05
CA GLU A 115 18.74 10.10 -7.41
C GLU A 115 17.59 10.48 -8.36
N GLY A 116 17.92 11.16 -9.46
CA GLY A 116 16.99 11.42 -10.57
C GLY A 116 16.33 12.79 -10.54
N ILE A 117 16.31 13.48 -9.40
CA ILE A 117 15.58 14.75 -9.28
C ILE A 117 16.17 15.88 -10.13
N ASN A 118 17.47 15.80 -10.47
CA ASN A 118 18.13 16.78 -11.34
C ASN A 118 17.68 16.69 -12.81
N ASN A 119 17.02 15.60 -13.21
CA ASN A 119 16.55 15.38 -14.59
C ASN A 119 15.07 15.74 -14.78
N ILE A 120 14.45 16.29 -13.75
CA ILE A 120 13.07 16.74 -13.79
C ILE A 120 13.06 18.20 -14.22
N ILE A 121 12.57 18.47 -15.43
CA ILE A 121 12.53 19.83 -16.00
C ILE A 121 11.28 20.63 -15.57
N SER A 122 10.26 19.94 -15.08
CA SER A 122 9.05 20.54 -14.50
C SER A 122 9.31 20.96 -13.06
N TRP A 123 8.54 21.91 -12.54
CA TRP A 123 8.65 22.29 -11.12
C TRP A 123 8.16 21.14 -10.23
N MET A 124 9.06 20.59 -9.43
CA MET A 124 8.66 19.86 -8.22
C MET A 124 8.26 20.92 -7.20
N LYS A 125 6.94 21.07 -7.03
CA LYS A 125 6.37 22.09 -6.16
C LYS A 125 6.26 21.50 -4.77
N ASN A 126 6.96 22.10 -3.81
CA ASN A 126 6.93 21.71 -2.42
C ASN A 126 7.27 20.22 -2.19
N LEU A 127 8.39 19.75 -2.75
CA LEU A 127 8.91 18.41 -2.49
C LEU A 127 9.03 18.21 -0.99
N ALA A 128 8.29 17.23 -0.47
CA ALA A 128 8.16 17.00 0.95
C ALA A 128 9.35 16.24 1.52
N LEU A 129 9.99 16.84 2.51
CA LEU A 129 11.21 16.33 3.14
C LEU A 129 11.00 16.23 4.65
N PRO A 130 10.40 15.14 5.17
CA PRO A 130 10.39 14.85 6.59
C PRO A 130 11.78 15.05 7.20
N LYS A 131 11.87 15.75 8.33
CA LYS A 131 13.14 16.02 9.02
C LYS A 131 13.92 14.73 9.33
N LYS A 132 13.20 13.62 9.52
CA LYS A 132 13.75 12.28 9.75
C LYS A 132 14.48 11.68 8.53
N LEU A 133 14.30 12.21 7.32
CA LEU A 133 15.08 11.84 6.14
C LEU A 133 16.53 12.32 6.23
N PHE A 134 16.81 13.34 7.04
CA PHE A 134 18.14 13.93 7.14
C PHE A 134 18.96 13.18 8.18
N TYR A 135 20.09 12.62 7.75
CA TYR A 135 21.03 11.91 8.60
C TYR A 135 22.40 12.58 8.56
N TRP A 136 23.26 12.23 9.53
CA TRP A 136 24.63 12.75 9.58
C TRP A 136 25.38 12.41 8.29
N TYR A 137 25.72 13.45 7.52
CA TYR A 137 26.09 13.29 6.11
C TYR A 137 27.53 12.77 5.90
N PHE A 138 28.48 13.23 6.70
CA PHE A 138 29.88 12.87 6.54
C PHE A 138 30.23 11.64 7.35
N GLN A 139 29.96 10.43 6.83
CA GLN A 139 30.52 9.22 7.42
C GLN A 139 32.00 9.11 7.02
N ILE A 140 32.88 9.80 7.75
CA ILE A 140 34.30 9.95 7.39
C ILE A 140 35.04 8.60 7.50
N ARG A 141 34.66 7.76 8.47
CA ARG A 141 35.15 6.38 8.66
C ARG A 141 34.10 5.50 9.38
N PRO A 142 34.15 4.17 9.24
CA PRO A 142 33.21 3.25 9.91
C PRO A 142 33.16 3.36 11.44
N ASP A 143 34.22 3.87 12.07
CA ASP A 143 34.39 4.02 13.52
C ASP A 143 34.01 5.42 14.03
N THR A 144 33.59 6.34 13.16
CA THR A 144 33.29 7.72 13.57
C THR A 144 31.92 7.77 14.25
N ILE A 145 31.88 8.29 15.48
CA ILE A 145 30.62 8.50 16.22
C ILE A 145 29.84 9.64 15.53
N PRO A 146 28.59 9.40 15.08
CA PRO A 146 27.78 10.45 14.48
C PRO A 146 27.57 11.62 15.43
N LEU A 147 27.82 12.83 14.94
CA LEU A 147 27.51 14.05 15.67
C LEU A 147 26.03 14.38 15.52
N SER A 148 25.39 14.85 16.58
CA SER A 148 24.01 15.35 16.51
C SER A 148 24.00 16.80 16.07
N ILE A 149 23.16 17.13 15.08
CA ILE A 149 22.96 18.51 14.64
C ILE A 149 22.13 19.30 15.66
N ASP A 150 22.53 20.54 15.93
CA ASP A 150 21.73 21.47 16.73
C ASP A 150 20.71 22.20 15.83
N TRP A 151 19.50 21.63 15.77
CA TRP A 151 18.40 22.22 15.01
C TRP A 151 17.95 23.60 15.52
N SER A 152 18.37 24.05 16.70
CA SER A 152 18.08 25.40 17.20
C SER A 152 19.05 26.46 16.68
N GLN A 153 20.14 26.04 16.03
CA GLN A 153 21.25 26.89 15.59
C GLN A 153 21.64 26.61 14.12
N ILE A 154 20.66 26.41 13.24
CA ILE A 154 20.92 26.17 11.82
C ILE A 154 21.38 27.47 11.16
N ASN A 155 22.53 27.46 10.49
CA ASN A 155 23.09 28.67 9.87
C ASN A 155 23.39 28.53 8.37
N ARG A 156 23.30 27.32 7.81
CA ARG A 156 23.53 27.07 6.38
C ARG A 156 22.57 26.02 5.82
N PHE A 157 22.25 26.18 4.53
CA PHE A 157 21.50 25.23 3.71
C PHE A 157 22.25 25.00 2.39
N PHE A 158 22.19 23.79 1.86
CA PHE A 158 22.91 23.40 0.65
C PHE A 158 22.04 22.59 -0.29
N VAL A 159 22.26 22.82 -1.58
CA VAL A 159 21.83 21.93 -2.65
C VAL A 159 23.07 21.55 -3.45
N VAL A 160 23.40 20.27 -3.45
CA VAL A 160 24.67 19.73 -3.95
C VAL A 160 24.39 18.85 -5.16
N VAL A 161 25.00 19.18 -6.30
CA VAL A 161 25.02 18.32 -7.48
C VAL A 161 26.29 17.47 -7.41
N LYS A 162 26.14 16.14 -7.38
CA LYS A 162 27.24 15.21 -7.08
C LYS A 162 27.46 14.18 -8.20
N ARG A 163 28.72 13.86 -8.48
CA ARG A 163 29.10 12.78 -9.40
C ARG A 163 28.67 11.43 -8.81
N PRO A 164 27.88 10.61 -9.54
CA PRO A 164 27.64 9.22 -9.17
C PRO A 164 28.95 8.42 -9.27
N PRO A 165 29.18 7.42 -8.39
CA PRO A 165 30.39 6.59 -8.44
C PRO A 165 30.61 5.86 -9.78
N THR A 166 29.52 5.58 -10.51
CA THR A 166 29.49 4.77 -11.73
C THR A 166 29.46 5.59 -13.03
N LEU A 167 29.38 6.93 -12.95
CA LEU A 167 29.15 7.77 -14.12
C LEU A 167 30.45 7.98 -14.94
N ASN A 168 30.33 7.85 -16.27
CA ASN A 168 31.40 8.15 -17.21
C ASN A 168 31.89 9.61 -17.04
N PRO A 169 33.20 9.87 -17.00
CA PRO A 169 33.78 11.20 -16.77
C PRO A 169 33.47 12.29 -17.81
N LEU A 170 32.65 12.01 -18.83
CA LEU A 170 32.36 12.92 -19.94
C LEU A 170 31.17 13.87 -19.71
N VAL A 171 30.42 13.74 -18.61
CA VAL A 171 29.29 14.64 -18.32
C VAL A 171 29.82 15.93 -17.71
N LYS A 172 29.55 17.08 -18.33
CA LYS A 172 30.19 18.35 -17.95
C LYS A 172 29.26 19.36 -17.31
N THR A 173 28.04 19.58 -17.80
CA THR A 173 27.26 20.76 -17.38
C THR A 173 25.78 20.48 -17.20
N GLY A 174 25.13 21.32 -16.40
CA GLY A 174 23.68 21.38 -16.29
C GLY A 174 23.24 22.51 -15.39
N GLN A 175 21.96 22.50 -15.05
CA GLN A 175 21.29 23.55 -14.29
C GLN A 175 20.39 22.94 -13.23
N LEU A 176 20.35 23.57 -12.07
CA LEU A 176 19.41 23.25 -10.99
C LEU A 176 18.84 24.57 -10.45
N THR A 177 17.53 24.74 -10.60
CA THR A 177 16.81 25.95 -10.23
C THR A 177 16.04 25.72 -8.93
N ILE A 178 16.15 26.65 -7.99
CA ILE A 178 15.56 26.56 -6.64
C ILE A 178 14.68 27.78 -6.43
N ASP A 179 13.39 27.56 -6.20
CA ASP A 179 12.40 28.62 -6.04
C ASP A 179 12.25 29.07 -4.58
N HIS A 180 12.08 28.13 -3.66
CA HIS A 180 12.02 28.45 -2.24
C HIS A 180 12.19 27.20 -1.37
N LEU A 181 12.61 27.42 -0.13
CA LEU A 181 12.60 26.46 0.97
C LEU A 181 11.64 26.97 2.04
N GLN A 182 10.77 26.09 2.52
CA GLN A 182 9.90 26.33 3.66
C GLN A 182 9.97 25.20 4.68
N ALA A 183 9.46 25.47 5.88
CA ALA A 183 9.32 24.49 6.94
C ALA A 183 7.95 24.60 7.60
N ASP A 184 7.47 23.49 8.15
CA ASP A 184 6.26 23.45 8.95
C ASP A 184 6.32 22.35 10.02
N ARG A 185 5.25 22.25 10.79
CA ARG A 185 5.01 21.22 11.78
C ARG A 185 3.84 20.34 11.37
N ALA A 186 4.13 19.27 10.63
CA ALA A 186 3.18 18.24 10.22
C ALA A 186 2.43 17.63 11.41
N ALA A 187 3.08 17.49 12.58
CA ALA A 187 2.43 17.02 13.80
C ALA A 187 1.27 17.93 14.28
N ALA A 188 1.23 19.19 13.83
CA ALA A 188 0.18 20.16 14.16
C ALA A 188 -0.90 20.27 13.07
N TRP A 189 -0.79 19.53 11.97
CA TRP A 189 -1.78 19.57 10.91
C TRP A 189 -3.10 18.97 11.36
N GLU A 190 -4.18 19.72 11.16
CA GLU A 190 -5.53 19.27 11.44
C GLU A 190 -5.88 18.07 10.54
N ARG A 191 -6.48 17.06 11.17
CA ARG A 191 -6.97 15.84 10.54
C ARG A 191 -8.40 16.04 10.04
N GLN A 192 -8.74 15.41 8.91
CA GLN A 192 -10.13 15.25 8.49
C GLN A 192 -10.98 14.52 9.55
N GLN A 193 -12.25 14.89 9.67
CA GLN A 193 -13.13 14.38 10.73
C GLN A 193 -13.73 13.00 10.42
N GLN A 194 -13.91 12.70 9.14
CA GLN A 194 -14.55 11.49 8.65
C GLN A 194 -13.98 11.10 7.29
N PHE A 195 -14.15 9.84 6.93
CA PHE A 195 -13.86 9.39 5.57
C PHE A 195 -14.91 9.94 4.61
N GLU A 196 -14.49 10.44 3.46
CA GLU A 196 -15.41 10.84 2.40
C GLU A 196 -15.96 9.60 1.68
N GLN A 197 -17.25 9.67 1.32
CA GLN A 197 -17.92 8.64 0.54
C GLN A 197 -18.36 9.24 -0.79
N ILE A 198 -18.12 8.51 -1.87
CA ILE A 198 -18.63 8.89 -3.19
C ILE A 198 -20.15 8.69 -3.19
N THR A 199 -20.89 9.79 -3.31
CA THR A 199 -22.35 9.78 -3.16
C THR A 199 -23.13 9.47 -4.45
N TYR A 200 -22.46 9.53 -5.60
CA TYR A 200 -23.05 9.27 -6.92
C TYR A 200 -22.42 8.07 -7.60
N GLN A 201 -23.18 7.40 -8.48
CA GLN A 201 -22.67 6.28 -9.27
C GLN A 201 -22.50 6.68 -10.73
N ASP A 202 -21.27 6.73 -11.23
CA ASP A 202 -21.00 6.81 -12.66
C ASP A 202 -20.95 5.41 -13.28
N THR A 203 -22.14 4.87 -13.55
CA THR A 203 -22.28 3.56 -14.19
C THR A 203 -21.66 3.51 -15.59
N THR A 204 -21.56 4.65 -16.28
CA THR A 204 -20.96 4.70 -17.62
C THR A 204 -19.45 4.50 -17.53
N ALA A 205 -18.78 5.25 -16.66
CA ALA A 205 -17.35 5.14 -16.44
C ALA A 205 -16.97 3.76 -15.88
N ARG A 206 -17.75 3.24 -14.91
CA ARG A 206 -17.59 1.87 -14.38
C ARG A 206 -17.68 0.83 -15.50
N ASN A 207 -18.73 0.87 -16.32
CA ASN A 207 -18.92 -0.10 -17.40
C ASN A 207 -17.78 -0.03 -18.42
N LYS A 208 -17.33 1.18 -18.76
CA LYS A 208 -16.16 1.38 -19.63
C LYS A 208 -14.89 0.75 -19.05
N ALA A 209 -14.61 0.93 -17.76
CA ALA A 209 -13.46 0.31 -17.10
C ALA A 209 -13.52 -1.23 -17.16
N VAL A 210 -14.70 -1.82 -16.89
CA VAL A 210 -14.92 -3.27 -17.00
C VAL A 210 -14.72 -3.76 -18.43
N GLN A 211 -15.26 -3.06 -19.43
CA GLN A 211 -15.06 -3.40 -20.84
C GLN A 211 -13.60 -3.29 -21.26
N TYR A 212 -12.88 -2.28 -20.79
CA TYR A 212 -11.44 -2.15 -21.05
C TYR A 212 -10.67 -3.37 -20.52
N ILE A 213 -10.93 -3.79 -19.28
CA ILE A 213 -10.31 -4.96 -18.65
C ILE A 213 -10.59 -6.23 -19.46
N LEU A 214 -11.85 -6.45 -19.85
CA LEU A 214 -12.24 -7.58 -20.71
C LEU A 214 -11.48 -7.58 -22.05
N ASN A 215 -11.31 -6.40 -22.66
CA ASN A 215 -10.62 -6.25 -23.93
C ASN A 215 -9.10 -6.47 -23.84
N GLN A 216 -8.51 -6.46 -22.64
CA GLN A 216 -7.10 -6.79 -22.45
C GLN A 216 -6.83 -8.29 -22.44
N GLN A 217 -7.86 -9.13 -22.27
CA GLN A 217 -7.67 -10.57 -22.15
C GLN A 217 -7.18 -11.19 -23.47
N ARG A 218 -6.10 -11.98 -23.37
CA ARG A 218 -5.46 -12.71 -24.47
C ARG A 218 -5.86 -14.18 -24.44
N ILE A 219 -5.39 -14.94 -25.44
CA ILE A 219 -5.76 -16.34 -25.65
C ILE A 219 -5.43 -17.27 -24.48
N THR A 220 -4.43 -16.91 -23.66
CA THR A 220 -4.06 -17.66 -22.45
C THR A 220 -5.05 -17.49 -21.30
N GLY A 221 -5.95 -16.50 -21.38
CA GLY A 221 -6.77 -16.04 -20.25
C GLY A 221 -6.14 -14.91 -19.44
N LEU A 222 -4.86 -14.57 -19.68
CA LEU A 222 -4.19 -13.43 -19.04
C LEU A 222 -4.56 -12.10 -19.72
N CYS A 223 -4.57 -11.03 -18.95
CA CYS A 223 -4.78 -9.67 -19.42
C CYS A 223 -3.44 -8.95 -19.62
N LEU A 224 -3.31 -8.17 -20.69
CA LEU A 224 -2.18 -7.27 -20.90
C LEU A 224 -2.13 -6.20 -19.79
N SER A 225 -0.99 -6.08 -19.11
CA SER A 225 -0.77 -5.09 -18.05
C SER A 225 -0.75 -3.65 -18.57
N TRP A 226 -0.04 -3.42 -19.67
CA TRP A 226 0.14 -2.11 -20.29
C TRP A 226 -0.12 -2.19 -21.78
N LYS A 227 -1.07 -1.40 -22.28
CA LYS A 227 -1.51 -1.48 -23.68
C LYS A 227 -0.38 -1.13 -24.67
N GLU A 228 0.44 -0.15 -24.34
CA GLU A 228 1.51 0.37 -25.19
C GLU A 228 2.86 -0.32 -24.98
N GLU A 229 2.94 -1.32 -24.11
CA GLU A 229 4.21 -1.98 -23.83
C GLU A 229 4.69 -2.79 -25.05
N PRO A 230 5.92 -2.55 -25.55
CA PRO A 230 6.39 -3.19 -26.79
C PRO A 230 6.47 -4.71 -26.72
N SER A 231 6.76 -5.26 -25.55
CA SER A 231 6.74 -6.69 -25.27
C SER A 231 5.61 -6.96 -24.31
N PRO A 232 4.55 -7.69 -24.70
CA PRO A 232 3.37 -7.82 -23.89
C PRO A 232 3.70 -8.57 -22.59
N LYS A 233 3.29 -8.00 -21.46
CA LYS A 233 3.45 -8.58 -20.12
C LYS A 233 2.11 -8.66 -19.40
N ALA A 234 1.98 -9.67 -18.57
CA ALA A 234 0.91 -9.83 -17.60
C ALA A 234 1.56 -10.02 -16.23
N TRP A 235 1.61 -8.97 -15.43
CA TRP A 235 2.12 -9.00 -14.06
C TRP A 235 1.06 -9.49 -13.09
N LEU A 236 1.48 -10.30 -12.12
CA LEU A 236 0.59 -10.97 -11.17
C LEU A 236 -0.23 -9.97 -10.34
N TYR A 237 0.35 -8.84 -9.92
CA TYR A 237 -0.40 -7.74 -9.29
C TYR A 237 -1.56 -7.26 -10.17
N ASP A 238 -1.30 -6.91 -11.43
CA ASP A 238 -2.32 -6.42 -12.35
C ASP A 238 -3.40 -7.47 -12.64
N GLN A 239 -3.01 -8.75 -12.75
CA GLN A 239 -3.95 -9.86 -12.91
C GLN A 239 -4.85 -10.00 -11.68
N SER A 240 -4.29 -9.80 -10.49
CA SER A 240 -5.04 -9.88 -9.23
C SER A 240 -6.13 -8.81 -9.17
N LEU A 241 -5.79 -7.56 -9.50
CA LEU A 241 -6.76 -6.46 -9.58
C LEU A 241 -7.85 -6.74 -10.62
N ALA A 242 -7.46 -7.19 -11.82
CA ALA A 242 -8.41 -7.57 -12.87
C ALA A 242 -9.33 -8.72 -12.42
N LEU A 243 -8.79 -9.74 -11.74
CA LEU A 243 -9.59 -10.85 -11.22
C LEU A 243 -10.62 -10.35 -10.20
N ILE A 244 -10.26 -9.41 -9.32
CA ILE A 244 -11.21 -8.84 -8.35
C ILE A 244 -12.36 -8.13 -9.10
N VAL A 245 -12.06 -7.29 -10.09
CA VAL A 245 -13.08 -6.59 -10.89
C VAL A 245 -13.99 -7.58 -11.63
N LEU A 246 -13.39 -8.54 -12.34
CA LEU A 246 -14.12 -9.56 -13.10
C LEU A 246 -14.95 -10.45 -12.17
N THR A 247 -14.44 -10.71 -10.96
CA THR A 247 -15.17 -11.41 -9.91
C THR A 247 -16.36 -10.58 -9.47
N HIS A 248 -16.21 -9.29 -9.14
CA HIS A 248 -17.31 -8.43 -8.71
C HIS A 248 -18.44 -8.31 -9.75
N GLU A 249 -18.09 -8.26 -11.03
CA GLU A 249 -19.05 -8.20 -12.15
C GLU A 249 -19.53 -9.56 -12.66
N GLY A 250 -18.88 -10.65 -12.26
CA GLY A 250 -19.21 -11.99 -12.70
C GLY A 250 -20.48 -12.55 -12.06
N MET A 251 -21.17 -13.42 -12.79
CA MET A 251 -22.31 -14.20 -12.31
C MET A 251 -22.01 -15.68 -12.45
N TRP A 252 -22.26 -16.46 -11.39
CA TRP A 252 -22.11 -17.91 -11.36
C TRP A 252 -23.42 -18.57 -10.96
N PHE A 253 -23.67 -19.75 -11.52
CA PHE A 253 -24.74 -20.65 -11.09
C PHE A 253 -24.15 -22.04 -10.90
N ASN A 254 -24.13 -22.52 -9.65
CA ASN A 254 -23.51 -23.81 -9.27
C ASN A 254 -22.07 -23.97 -9.80
N GLY A 255 -21.24 -22.93 -9.64
CA GLY A 255 -19.86 -22.93 -10.15
C GLY A 255 -19.70 -22.69 -11.64
N VAL A 256 -20.80 -22.59 -12.40
CA VAL A 256 -20.74 -22.35 -13.84
C VAL A 256 -20.84 -20.84 -14.15
N PRO A 257 -19.88 -20.24 -14.85
CA PRO A 257 -19.96 -18.86 -15.32
C PRO A 257 -21.21 -18.59 -16.19
N GLN A 258 -21.89 -17.47 -15.94
CA GLN A 258 -23.15 -17.09 -16.62
C GLN A 258 -23.02 -15.82 -17.48
N ASN A 259 -21.92 -15.08 -17.35
CA ASN A 259 -21.67 -13.87 -18.12
C ASN A 259 -20.19 -13.73 -18.50
N GLN A 260 -19.91 -12.75 -19.36
CA GLN A 260 -18.55 -12.55 -19.89
C GLN A 260 -17.50 -12.28 -18.80
N PRO A 261 -17.73 -11.43 -17.78
CA PRO A 261 -16.80 -11.29 -16.66
C PRO A 261 -16.49 -12.60 -15.94
N ALA A 262 -17.50 -13.43 -15.64
CA ALA A 262 -17.27 -14.72 -14.98
C ALA A 262 -16.47 -15.71 -15.85
N LEU A 263 -16.73 -15.74 -17.17
CA LEU A 263 -15.96 -16.55 -18.12
C LEU A 263 -14.49 -16.09 -18.17
N SER A 264 -14.28 -14.77 -18.20
CA SER A 264 -12.97 -14.15 -18.22
C SER A 264 -12.18 -14.44 -16.93
N ALA A 265 -12.82 -14.28 -15.77
CA ALA A 265 -12.25 -14.62 -14.47
C ALA A 265 -11.84 -16.11 -14.39
N GLN A 266 -12.71 -17.02 -14.82
CA GLN A 266 -12.42 -18.46 -14.81
C GLN A 266 -11.22 -18.80 -15.69
N ALA A 267 -11.09 -18.20 -16.88
CA ALA A 267 -9.96 -18.45 -17.76
C ALA A 267 -8.63 -18.01 -17.14
N MET A 268 -8.61 -16.83 -16.50
CA MET A 268 -7.43 -16.31 -15.79
C MET A 268 -7.03 -17.20 -14.62
N VAL A 269 -8.00 -17.58 -13.78
CA VAL A 269 -7.78 -18.47 -12.63
C VAL A 269 -7.27 -19.84 -13.06
N ASN A 270 -7.84 -20.43 -14.11
CA ASN A 270 -7.39 -21.71 -14.65
C ASN A 270 -5.92 -21.65 -15.07
N PHE A 271 -5.50 -20.58 -15.75
CA PHE A 271 -4.12 -20.41 -16.16
C PHE A 271 -3.19 -20.26 -14.96
N ILE A 272 -3.44 -19.28 -14.09
CA ILE A 272 -2.49 -18.91 -13.02
C ILE A 272 -2.43 -20.02 -11.96
N THR A 273 -3.55 -20.63 -11.59
CA THR A 273 -3.57 -21.78 -10.67
C THR A 273 -2.73 -22.95 -11.19
N ALA A 274 -2.76 -23.22 -12.50
CA ALA A 274 -1.91 -24.25 -13.12
C ALA A 274 -0.41 -23.89 -13.15
N LYS A 275 -0.05 -22.63 -12.87
CA LYS A 275 1.34 -22.16 -12.73
C LYS A 275 1.83 -22.13 -11.28
N GLN A 276 0.99 -22.51 -10.30
CA GLN A 276 1.42 -22.59 -8.91
C GLN A 276 2.55 -23.62 -8.78
N LYS A 277 3.66 -23.20 -8.17
CA LYS A 277 4.83 -24.03 -7.89
C LYS A 277 4.54 -24.91 -6.67
N ILE A 278 5.35 -25.95 -6.50
CA ILE A 278 5.15 -26.97 -5.46
C ILE A 278 5.24 -26.42 -4.03
N ASP A 279 5.99 -25.34 -3.83
CA ASP A 279 6.11 -24.66 -2.54
C ASP A 279 4.97 -23.66 -2.29
N GLY A 280 4.10 -23.41 -3.28
CA GLY A 280 2.87 -22.63 -3.14
C GLY A 280 2.87 -21.26 -3.80
N HIS A 281 4.01 -20.75 -4.30
CA HIS A 281 4.03 -19.45 -4.99
C HIS A 281 3.75 -19.56 -6.48
N TRP A 282 3.58 -18.40 -7.10
CA TRP A 282 3.45 -18.23 -8.53
C TRP A 282 4.59 -17.38 -9.09
N PRO A 283 5.00 -17.61 -10.35
CA PRO A 283 5.78 -16.62 -11.07
C PRO A 283 5.10 -15.26 -11.06
N ARG A 284 5.89 -14.19 -11.10
CA ARG A 284 5.38 -12.81 -11.01
C ARG A 284 4.89 -12.27 -12.36
N GLY A 285 5.33 -12.83 -13.47
CA GLY A 285 4.89 -12.34 -14.77
C GLY A 285 5.00 -13.32 -15.92
N TRP A 286 4.15 -13.13 -16.91
CA TRP A 286 4.10 -13.94 -18.13
C TRP A 286 3.97 -13.09 -19.39
N ASN A 287 4.33 -13.67 -20.53
CA ASN A 287 3.84 -13.21 -21.81
C ASN A 287 2.38 -13.66 -21.96
N PRO A 288 1.40 -12.75 -22.13
CA PRO A 288 -0.01 -13.10 -22.15
C PRO A 288 -0.45 -13.80 -23.45
N ASP A 289 0.34 -13.75 -24.51
CA ASP A 289 0.01 -14.42 -25.78
C ASP A 289 0.50 -15.88 -25.79
N SER A 290 1.70 -16.14 -25.26
CA SER A 290 2.29 -17.48 -25.26
C SER A 290 2.14 -18.25 -23.94
N GLY A 291 1.89 -17.54 -22.83
CA GLY A 291 1.90 -18.11 -21.48
C GLY A 291 3.30 -18.42 -20.95
N THR A 292 4.34 -17.92 -21.63
CA THR A 292 5.74 -18.09 -21.22
C THR A 292 6.00 -17.29 -19.95
N GLU A 293 6.61 -17.94 -18.96
CA GLU A 293 7.08 -17.29 -17.73
C GLU A 293 8.18 -16.27 -18.05
N LEU A 294 8.05 -15.04 -17.54
CA LEU A 294 9.01 -13.94 -17.77
C LEU A 294 9.77 -13.55 -16.50
N ALA A 295 9.17 -13.72 -15.32
CA ALA A 295 9.74 -13.30 -14.05
C ALA A 295 9.25 -14.18 -12.89
N ASP A 296 10.15 -14.47 -11.96
CA ASP A 296 9.89 -15.25 -10.73
C ASP A 296 10.85 -14.80 -9.60
N ASP A 297 10.67 -13.56 -9.14
CA ASP A 297 11.55 -12.88 -8.16
C ASP A 297 11.05 -12.95 -6.71
N LEU A 298 10.07 -13.83 -6.43
CA LEU A 298 9.53 -14.14 -5.10
C LEU A 298 9.03 -12.92 -4.28
N TRP A 299 8.68 -11.81 -4.94
CA TRP A 299 8.14 -10.64 -4.25
C TRP A 299 6.79 -10.97 -3.57
N VAL A 300 6.70 -10.74 -2.25
CA VAL A 300 5.56 -11.19 -1.43
C VAL A 300 4.27 -10.41 -1.69
N GLY A 301 4.36 -9.15 -2.13
CA GLY A 301 3.18 -8.30 -2.38
C GLY A 301 2.30 -8.86 -3.50
N ASP A 302 2.88 -9.14 -4.67
CA ASP A 302 2.15 -9.72 -5.81
C ASP A 302 1.49 -11.08 -5.47
N GLN A 303 2.17 -11.91 -4.66
CA GLN A 303 1.63 -13.18 -4.19
C GLN A 303 0.42 -12.97 -3.29
N ALA A 304 0.52 -12.02 -2.35
CA ALA A 304 -0.54 -11.67 -1.43
C ALA A 304 -1.77 -11.11 -2.16
N TRP A 305 -1.57 -10.21 -3.12
CA TRP A 305 -2.66 -9.72 -3.99
C TRP A 305 -3.36 -10.84 -4.74
N TRP A 306 -2.61 -11.82 -5.26
CA TRP A 306 -3.21 -12.97 -5.93
C TRP A 306 -4.01 -13.85 -4.97
N ILE A 307 -3.52 -14.07 -3.74
CA ILE A 307 -4.25 -14.82 -2.70
C ILE A 307 -5.57 -14.13 -2.34
N ILE A 308 -5.56 -12.79 -2.19
CA ILE A 308 -6.76 -11.99 -1.92
C ILE A 308 -7.76 -12.15 -3.07
N ALA A 309 -7.32 -11.98 -4.30
CA ALA A 309 -8.17 -12.08 -5.49
C ALA A 309 -8.74 -13.49 -5.68
N LEU A 310 -7.90 -14.52 -5.50
CA LEU A 310 -8.27 -15.92 -5.67
C LEU A 310 -9.25 -16.39 -4.59
N THR A 311 -9.12 -15.89 -3.36
CA THR A 311 -10.09 -16.16 -2.29
C THR A 311 -11.46 -15.54 -2.62
N GLN A 312 -11.51 -14.27 -3.04
CA GLN A 312 -12.77 -13.63 -3.45
C GLN A 312 -13.42 -14.35 -4.64
N PHE A 313 -12.61 -14.79 -5.61
CA PHE A 313 -13.09 -15.62 -6.71
C PHE A 313 -13.66 -16.95 -6.22
N ALA A 314 -12.92 -17.67 -5.38
CA ALA A 314 -13.32 -18.97 -4.85
C ALA A 314 -14.65 -18.88 -4.08
N GLU A 315 -14.84 -17.84 -3.28
CA GLU A 315 -16.10 -17.53 -2.58
C GLU A 315 -17.25 -17.34 -3.55
N LYS A 316 -17.09 -16.44 -4.51
CA LYS A 316 -18.17 -16.04 -5.39
C LYS A 316 -18.52 -17.11 -6.43
N ALA A 317 -17.52 -17.85 -6.90
CA ALA A 317 -17.70 -18.95 -7.84
C ALA A 317 -18.07 -20.27 -7.15
N GLY A 318 -17.79 -20.45 -5.85
CA GLY A 318 -17.90 -21.74 -5.18
C GLY A 318 -16.83 -22.75 -5.64
N ASP A 319 -15.62 -22.26 -5.94
CA ASP A 319 -14.50 -23.07 -6.43
C ASP A 319 -13.53 -23.45 -5.31
N ALA A 320 -13.68 -24.68 -4.80
CA ALA A 320 -12.84 -25.21 -3.74
C ALA A 320 -11.35 -25.36 -4.14
N ASN A 321 -11.05 -25.61 -5.41
CA ASN A 321 -9.65 -25.77 -5.84
C ASN A 321 -8.91 -24.44 -5.80
N SER A 322 -9.59 -23.36 -6.20
CA SER A 322 -9.07 -22.00 -6.08
C SER A 322 -8.81 -21.63 -4.61
N LEU A 323 -9.70 -22.00 -3.69
CA LEU A 323 -9.48 -21.78 -2.26
C LEU A 323 -8.25 -22.56 -1.74
N ILE A 324 -8.09 -23.83 -2.12
CA ILE A 324 -6.92 -24.63 -1.75
C ILE A 324 -5.64 -24.00 -2.30
N SER A 325 -5.66 -23.52 -3.54
CA SER A 325 -4.51 -22.87 -4.15
C SER A 325 -4.16 -21.56 -3.43
N ALA A 326 -5.15 -20.75 -3.05
CA ALA A 326 -4.95 -19.55 -2.23
C ALA A 326 -4.34 -19.90 -0.85
N GLN A 327 -4.82 -20.97 -0.20
CA GLN A 327 -4.28 -21.45 1.07
C GLN A 327 -2.82 -21.92 0.95
N ASN A 328 -2.46 -22.61 -0.14
CA ASN A 328 -1.06 -22.99 -0.39
C ASN A 328 -0.16 -21.75 -0.53
N GLY A 329 -0.63 -20.72 -1.25
CA GLY A 329 0.08 -19.44 -1.34
C GLY A 329 0.21 -18.75 0.01
N ALA A 330 -0.84 -18.78 0.84
CA ALA A 330 -0.77 -18.22 2.18
C ALA A 330 0.20 -19.00 3.08
N GLN A 331 0.27 -20.34 2.98
CA GLN A 331 1.28 -21.11 3.69
C GLN A 331 2.70 -20.76 3.24
N TRP A 332 2.90 -20.50 1.94
CA TRP A 332 4.17 -20.00 1.42
C TRP A 332 4.55 -18.64 2.01
N LEU A 333 3.59 -17.71 2.16
CA LEU A 333 3.81 -16.44 2.87
C LEU A 333 4.11 -16.66 4.36
N SER A 334 3.36 -17.53 5.04
CA SER A 334 3.56 -17.85 6.47
C SER A 334 4.98 -18.36 6.74
N SER A 335 5.51 -19.21 5.86
CA SER A 335 6.88 -19.74 5.98
C SER A 335 8.00 -18.69 5.93
N ARG A 336 7.68 -17.44 5.55
CA ARG A 336 8.61 -16.31 5.45
C ARG A 336 8.51 -15.34 6.61
N ILE A 337 7.57 -15.52 7.52
CA ILE A 337 7.51 -14.70 8.73
C ILE A 337 8.77 -14.95 9.55
N ASN A 338 9.59 -13.90 9.68
CA ASN A 338 10.82 -13.95 10.44
C ASN A 338 10.56 -13.78 11.95
N GLN A 339 11.61 -13.84 12.76
CA GLN A 339 11.53 -13.70 14.22
C GLN A 339 11.01 -12.33 14.69
N ASN A 340 11.07 -11.31 13.84
CA ASN A 340 10.55 -9.97 14.11
C ASN A 340 9.05 -9.85 13.79
N GLY A 341 8.43 -10.91 13.28
CA GLY A 341 7.02 -10.94 12.92
C GLY A 341 6.70 -10.23 11.61
N SER A 342 7.69 -10.04 10.72
CA SER A 342 7.53 -9.49 9.37
C SER A 342 7.96 -10.49 8.29
N LEU A 343 7.48 -10.31 7.05
CA LEU A 343 7.97 -11.06 5.88
C LEU A 343 9.14 -10.36 5.21
N VAL A 344 9.08 -9.03 5.14
CA VAL A 344 10.04 -8.18 4.43
C VAL A 344 10.25 -6.86 5.17
N PRO A 345 11.36 -6.14 4.96
CA PRO A 345 11.59 -4.79 5.49
C PRO A 345 10.72 -3.68 4.86
N SER A 346 9.57 -4.00 4.24
CA SER A 346 8.68 -3.05 3.57
C SER A 346 7.30 -3.05 4.22
N THR A 347 6.71 -1.88 4.45
CA THR A 347 5.34 -1.76 4.97
C THR A 347 4.34 -2.39 4.01
N GLU A 348 4.49 -2.10 2.71
CA GLU A 348 3.67 -2.60 1.61
C GLU A 348 3.53 -4.14 1.62
N GLY A 349 4.66 -4.85 1.50
CA GLY A 349 4.63 -6.31 1.43
C GLY A 349 4.07 -6.98 2.70
N ASN A 350 4.16 -6.34 3.87
CA ASN A 350 3.56 -6.88 5.09
C ASN A 350 2.05 -6.59 5.18
N VAL A 351 1.57 -5.41 4.76
CA VAL A 351 0.14 -5.12 4.79
C VAL A 351 -0.62 -5.96 3.75
N ASP A 352 -0.01 -6.22 2.59
CA ASP A 352 -0.58 -7.14 1.60
C ASP A 352 -0.70 -8.54 2.16
N ALA A 353 0.39 -9.07 2.74
CA ALA A 353 0.40 -10.40 3.34
C ALA A 353 -0.60 -10.51 4.51
N TRP A 354 -0.79 -9.44 5.27
CA TRP A 354 -1.82 -9.39 6.31
C TRP A 354 -3.21 -9.60 5.71
N TRP A 355 -3.56 -8.89 4.63
CA TRP A 355 -4.85 -9.07 3.94
C TRP A 355 -5.00 -10.47 3.33
N ALA A 356 -3.93 -11.05 2.81
CA ALA A 356 -3.92 -12.43 2.32
C ALA A 356 -4.20 -13.44 3.44
N PHE A 357 -3.61 -13.25 4.63
CA PHE A 357 -3.89 -14.10 5.80
C PHE A 357 -5.30 -13.93 6.33
N ILE A 358 -5.82 -12.70 6.39
CA ILE A 358 -7.22 -12.45 6.76
C ILE A 358 -8.15 -13.17 5.78
N SER A 359 -7.90 -13.04 4.47
CA SER A 359 -8.72 -13.68 3.43
C SER A 359 -8.75 -15.20 3.55
N THR A 360 -7.63 -15.82 3.95
CA THR A 360 -7.49 -17.28 4.02
C THR A 360 -7.73 -17.88 5.41
N GLY A 361 -8.05 -17.04 6.41
CA GLY A 361 -8.32 -17.46 7.79
C GLY A 361 -7.09 -17.78 8.63
N LEU A 362 -5.89 -17.40 8.19
CA LEU A 362 -4.63 -17.54 8.96
C LEU A 362 -4.46 -16.41 9.98
N PHE A 363 -5.38 -16.35 10.95
CA PHE A 363 -5.43 -15.24 11.91
C PHE A 363 -4.22 -15.15 12.85
N ALA A 364 -3.51 -16.24 13.10
CA ALA A 364 -2.32 -16.22 13.97
C ALA A 364 -1.17 -15.46 13.30
N GLU A 365 -0.94 -15.73 12.02
CA GLU A 365 0.01 -15.05 11.15
C GLU A 365 -0.37 -13.58 10.95
N ALA A 366 -1.66 -13.30 10.69
CA ALA A 366 -2.17 -11.95 10.61
C ALA A 366 -1.90 -11.15 11.90
N ASN A 367 -2.11 -11.75 13.08
CA ASN A 367 -1.82 -11.09 14.36
C ASN A 367 -0.32 -10.77 14.55
N SER A 368 0.57 -11.62 14.04
CA SER A 368 2.02 -11.36 14.03
C SER A 368 2.33 -10.12 13.19
N LEU A 369 1.83 -10.06 11.96
CA LEU A 369 2.07 -8.92 11.06
C LEU A 369 1.43 -7.64 11.57
N GLN A 370 0.20 -7.70 12.11
CA GLN A 370 -0.45 -6.54 12.72
C GLN A 370 0.41 -5.94 13.84
N SER A 371 1.04 -6.80 14.65
CA SER A 371 1.94 -6.34 15.71
C SER A 371 3.17 -5.62 15.15
N TYR A 372 3.76 -6.12 14.06
CA TYR A 372 4.85 -5.43 13.37
C TYR A 372 4.39 -4.09 12.78
N LEU A 373 3.33 -4.10 11.97
CA LEU A 373 2.80 -2.94 11.26
C LEU A 373 2.42 -1.79 12.21
N MET A 374 1.80 -2.11 13.35
CA MET A 374 1.34 -1.10 14.31
C MET A 374 2.46 -0.52 15.18
N ASN A 375 3.52 -1.30 15.44
CA ASN A 375 4.54 -0.92 16.43
C ASN A 375 5.90 -0.53 15.83
N LYS A 376 6.18 -0.88 14.57
CA LYS A 376 7.52 -0.71 13.97
C LYS A 376 7.58 0.30 12.85
N VAL A 377 6.49 0.50 12.11
CA VAL A 377 6.48 1.35 10.90
C VAL A 377 5.55 2.55 11.01
N TRP A 378 4.94 2.79 12.18
CA TRP A 378 4.13 3.98 12.44
C TRP A 378 4.97 5.11 13.04
N ASP A 379 4.93 6.28 12.42
CA ASP A 379 5.48 7.51 12.99
C ASP A 379 4.44 8.16 13.91
N SER A 380 4.60 8.04 15.22
CA SER A 380 3.65 8.63 16.18
C SER A 380 3.67 10.16 16.24
N GLU A 381 4.73 10.80 15.75
CA GLU A 381 4.91 12.24 15.80
C GLU A 381 4.22 12.91 14.61
N MET A 382 4.62 12.55 13.39
CA MET A 382 4.03 13.10 12.16
C MET A 382 2.75 12.35 11.73
N ARG A 383 2.47 11.19 12.35
CA ARG A 383 1.25 10.40 12.17
C ARG A 383 1.06 9.93 10.73
N TYR A 384 2.03 9.18 10.23
CA TYR A 384 2.00 8.48 8.95
C TYR A 384 2.79 7.18 9.05
N TRP A 385 2.64 6.29 8.07
CA TRP A 385 3.45 5.07 8.00
C TRP A 385 4.72 5.31 7.19
N TRP A 386 5.84 4.88 7.74
CA TRP A 386 7.10 4.78 7.02
C TRP A 386 6.98 3.77 5.88
N ARG A 387 7.78 3.94 4.82
CA ARG A 387 7.83 2.99 3.70
C ARG A 387 8.27 1.59 4.16
N GLY A 388 9.05 1.53 5.23
CA GLY A 388 9.53 0.29 5.82
C GLY A 388 10.69 0.54 6.77
N LEU A 389 11.61 -0.42 6.83
CA LEU A 389 12.83 -0.36 7.62
C LEU A 389 14.04 -0.65 6.74
N ILE A 390 15.03 0.24 6.75
CA ILE A 390 16.35 -0.02 6.18
C ILE A 390 17.10 -0.99 7.09
N ASN A 391 17.58 -2.09 6.51
CA ASN A 391 18.30 -3.17 7.23
C ASN A 391 17.53 -3.67 8.48
N ASP A 392 16.21 -3.81 8.37
CA ASP A 392 15.29 -4.31 9.43
C ASP A 392 15.30 -3.52 10.76
N SER A 393 15.95 -2.37 10.82
CA SER A 393 16.20 -1.66 12.08
C SER A 393 16.04 -0.15 12.02
N ILE A 394 16.33 0.45 10.86
CA ILE A 394 16.33 1.90 10.70
C ILE A 394 15.04 2.31 9.99
N PRO A 395 14.21 3.18 10.57
CA PRO A 395 13.06 3.75 9.89
C PRO A 395 13.36 4.27 8.49
N ASP A 396 12.51 3.95 7.50
CA ASP A 396 12.57 4.56 6.16
C ASP A 396 11.47 5.63 6.03
N PRO A 397 11.78 6.91 6.30
CA PRO A 397 10.77 7.95 6.38
C PRO A 397 10.31 8.46 5.01
N VAL A 398 10.74 7.83 3.91
CA VAL A 398 10.22 8.10 2.55
C VAL A 398 8.70 8.00 2.57
N ILE A 399 8.06 8.99 1.98
CA ILE A 399 6.61 9.07 1.87
C ILE A 399 6.21 8.24 0.64
N ALA A 400 5.31 7.28 0.84
CA ALA A 400 4.81 6.43 -0.23
C ALA A 400 3.28 6.35 -0.16
N MET A 401 2.64 6.58 -1.31
CA MET A 401 1.19 6.57 -1.46
C MET A 401 0.58 5.23 -1.03
N ASP A 402 1.06 4.11 -1.58
CA ASP A 402 0.54 2.77 -1.30
C ASP A 402 0.61 2.41 0.19
N CYS A 403 1.72 2.77 0.83
CA CYS A 403 1.89 2.56 2.26
C CYS A 403 0.84 3.34 3.07
N ALA A 404 0.45 4.54 2.64
CA ALA A 404 -0.56 5.33 3.33
C ALA A 404 -1.99 4.84 3.02
N THR A 405 -2.30 4.51 1.77
CA THR A 405 -3.65 4.07 1.35
C THR A 405 -3.98 2.68 1.87
N TRP A 406 -3.11 1.68 1.64
CA TRP A 406 -3.37 0.30 2.06
C TRP A 406 -3.33 0.15 3.59
N MET A 407 -2.44 0.88 4.28
CA MET A 407 -2.47 0.93 5.73
C MET A 407 -3.70 1.66 6.28
N SER A 408 -4.29 2.59 5.53
CA SER A 408 -5.55 3.23 5.93
C SER A 408 -6.71 2.24 5.89
N GLU A 409 -6.80 1.40 4.86
CA GLU A 409 -7.76 0.28 4.79
C GLU A 409 -7.53 -0.72 5.92
N PHE A 410 -6.27 -1.15 6.14
CA PHE A 410 -5.89 -2.01 7.25
C PHE A 410 -6.32 -1.42 8.60
N ALA A 411 -5.94 -0.17 8.88
CA ALA A 411 -6.17 0.45 10.18
C ALA A 411 -7.64 0.68 10.45
N LYS A 412 -8.45 1.05 9.46
CA LYS A 412 -9.89 1.29 9.64
C LYS A 412 -10.75 0.01 9.59
N SER A 413 -10.17 -1.13 9.18
CA SER A 413 -10.88 -2.42 9.14
C SER A 413 -11.46 -2.81 10.51
N ASN A 414 -12.49 -3.66 10.53
CA ASN A 414 -13.04 -4.18 11.78
C ASN A 414 -12.07 -5.07 12.58
N TYR A 415 -10.97 -5.51 11.98
CA TYR A 415 -9.93 -6.29 12.65
C TYR A 415 -8.99 -5.41 13.48
N VAL A 416 -8.68 -4.20 12.99
CA VAL A 416 -7.69 -3.30 13.62
C VAL A 416 -8.35 -2.16 14.39
N GLN A 417 -9.46 -1.62 13.90
CA GLN A 417 -10.30 -0.61 14.58
C GLN A 417 -9.54 0.66 15.02
N ARG A 418 -8.65 1.15 14.15
CA ARG A 418 -7.89 2.41 14.29
C ARG A 418 -8.18 3.39 13.14
N PRO A 419 -9.45 3.80 12.95
CA PRO A 419 -9.81 4.78 11.92
C PRO A 419 -9.12 6.13 12.12
N ASP A 420 -8.72 6.46 13.36
CA ASP A 420 -7.96 7.66 13.68
C ASP A 420 -6.60 7.70 12.96
N MET A 421 -5.89 6.56 12.91
CA MET A 421 -4.58 6.45 12.24
C MET A 421 -4.72 6.52 10.72
N ALA A 422 -5.76 5.88 10.18
CA ALA A 422 -6.08 5.97 8.76
C ALA A 422 -6.35 7.42 8.32
N LEU A 423 -7.20 8.15 9.05
CA LEU A 423 -7.49 9.55 8.76
C LEU A 423 -6.23 10.44 8.88
N ASP A 424 -5.35 10.16 9.85
CA ASP A 424 -4.08 10.88 10.02
C ASP A 424 -3.13 10.66 8.84
N ALA A 425 -3.00 9.42 8.36
CA ALA A 425 -2.14 9.13 7.22
C ALA A 425 -2.67 9.73 5.91
N LEU A 426 -3.98 9.62 5.64
CA LEU A 426 -4.61 10.25 4.49
C LEU A 426 -4.40 11.78 4.50
N ARG A 427 -4.53 12.41 5.67
CA ARG A 427 -4.22 13.85 5.84
C ARG A 427 -2.76 14.16 5.51
N PHE A 428 -1.81 13.30 5.89
CA PHE A 428 -0.41 13.50 5.58
C PHE A 428 -0.18 13.51 4.06
N ILE A 429 -0.57 12.43 3.37
CA ILE A 429 -0.37 12.32 1.92
C ILE A 429 -1.18 13.34 1.12
N ARG A 430 -2.35 13.77 1.64
CA ARG A 430 -3.15 14.84 1.04
C ARG A 430 -2.34 16.14 0.86
N ARG A 431 -1.45 16.41 1.81
CA ARG A 431 -0.61 17.61 1.84
C ARG A 431 0.75 17.39 1.19
N THR A 432 1.31 16.18 1.25
CA THR A 432 2.70 15.92 0.81
C THR A 432 2.83 15.37 -0.60
N LEU A 433 1.81 14.69 -1.12
CA LEU A 433 1.87 14.02 -2.43
C LEU A 433 0.92 14.61 -3.48
N ILE A 434 0.06 15.57 -3.11
CA ILE A 434 -0.81 16.25 -4.07
C ILE A 434 0.04 16.94 -5.13
N THR A 435 -0.29 16.74 -6.40
CA THR A 435 0.44 17.27 -7.55
C THR A 435 -0.51 17.69 -8.68
N THR A 436 0.05 18.31 -9.71
CA THR A 436 -0.62 18.60 -10.99
C THR A 436 0.11 17.91 -12.13
N ASP A 437 -0.54 17.82 -13.29
CA ASP A 437 0.16 17.49 -14.54
C ASP A 437 1.09 18.64 -14.98
N THR A 438 1.95 18.40 -15.99
CA THR A 438 2.88 19.43 -16.49
C THR A 438 2.16 20.69 -16.98
N GLY A 439 0.94 20.54 -17.48
CA GLY A 439 0.09 21.63 -17.97
C GLY A 439 -0.70 22.35 -16.88
N GLU A 440 -0.61 21.91 -15.63
CA GLU A 440 -1.40 22.40 -14.48
C GLU A 440 -2.92 22.41 -14.72
N SER A 441 -3.39 21.52 -15.60
CA SER A 441 -4.78 21.41 -16.02
C SER A 441 -5.55 20.38 -15.20
N ASN A 442 -4.86 19.36 -14.70
CA ASN A 442 -5.45 18.30 -13.90
C ASN A 442 -4.77 18.21 -12.53
N CYS A 443 -5.46 17.55 -11.60
CA CYS A 443 -5.07 17.46 -10.21
C CYS A 443 -5.19 16.04 -9.67
N GLY A 444 -4.22 15.62 -8.86
CA GLY A 444 -4.22 14.30 -8.26
C GLY A 444 -3.04 14.14 -7.32
N PHE A 445 -2.54 12.92 -7.22
CA PHE A 445 -1.43 12.60 -6.34
C PHE A 445 -0.31 11.89 -7.08
N ASP A 446 0.92 12.16 -6.67
CA ASP A 446 2.08 11.35 -7.02
C ASP A 446 2.22 10.15 -6.06
N GLY A 447 3.06 9.16 -6.42
CA GLY A 447 3.37 8.02 -5.58
C GLY A 447 4.40 8.31 -4.48
N MET A 448 5.45 9.08 -4.78
CA MET A 448 6.59 9.28 -3.84
C MET A 448 7.19 10.70 -3.83
N GLY A 449 6.73 11.61 -4.70
CA GLY A 449 7.08 13.03 -4.61
C GLY A 449 6.44 13.85 -5.73
N PRO A 450 5.94 15.07 -5.49
CA PRO A 450 5.00 15.77 -6.38
C PRO A 450 5.63 16.11 -7.74
N LEU A 451 5.50 15.21 -8.69
CA LEU A 451 6.09 15.32 -10.02
C LEU A 451 5.04 15.18 -11.12
N SER A 452 4.23 14.13 -11.07
CA SER A 452 3.10 13.97 -11.98
C SER A 452 2.00 13.15 -11.33
N ILE A 453 0.79 13.29 -11.86
CA ILE A 453 -0.36 12.56 -11.34
C ILE A 453 -0.13 11.08 -11.62
N TRP A 454 -0.15 10.29 -10.57
CA TRP A 454 -0.27 8.85 -10.61
C TRP A 454 -1.76 8.50 -10.47
N CYS A 455 -2.39 8.11 -11.58
CA CYS A 455 -3.83 7.88 -11.63
C CYS A 455 -4.26 6.76 -10.69
N GLU A 456 -3.44 5.71 -10.58
CA GLU A 456 -3.69 4.60 -9.66
C GLU A 456 -3.69 5.07 -8.20
N GLY A 457 -2.63 5.74 -7.74
CA GLY A 457 -2.56 6.26 -6.36
C GLY A 457 -3.66 7.27 -6.04
N THR A 458 -4.04 8.09 -7.02
CA THR A 458 -5.19 9.00 -6.88
C THR A 458 -6.49 8.22 -6.67
N ALA A 459 -6.70 7.15 -7.44
CA ALA A 459 -7.87 6.29 -7.30
C ALA A 459 -7.87 5.50 -5.98
N GLN A 460 -6.69 5.06 -5.50
CA GLN A 460 -6.54 4.46 -4.18
C GLN A 460 -6.93 5.43 -3.06
N TYR A 461 -6.46 6.67 -3.11
CA TYR A 461 -6.79 7.71 -2.13
C TYR A 461 -8.32 7.93 -2.05
N ILE A 462 -8.99 7.96 -3.21
CA ILE A 462 -10.45 8.05 -3.30
C ILE A 462 -11.12 6.82 -2.68
N ALA A 463 -10.69 5.61 -3.06
CA ALA A 463 -11.24 4.36 -2.53
C ALA A 463 -11.10 4.26 -1.00
N CYS A 464 -10.03 4.85 -0.44
CA CYS A 464 -9.81 4.91 1.00
C CYS A 464 -10.69 5.94 1.73
N GLY A 465 -11.39 6.81 1.00
CA GLY A 465 -12.23 7.88 1.55
C GLY A 465 -11.42 9.08 2.05
N GLY A 466 -10.40 9.49 1.31
CA GLY A 466 -9.64 10.69 1.61
C GLY A 466 -10.40 12.01 1.36
N GLU A 467 -9.96 13.09 2.00
CA GLU A 467 -10.50 14.45 1.85
C GLU A 467 -10.41 14.92 0.38
N GLY A 468 -11.53 15.39 -0.16
CA GLY A 468 -11.70 15.82 -1.55
C GLY A 468 -11.96 14.68 -2.54
N ALA A 469 -12.36 13.49 -2.08
CA ALA A 469 -12.54 12.29 -2.91
C ALA A 469 -13.46 12.54 -4.12
N GLU A 470 -14.57 13.26 -3.93
CA GLU A 470 -15.49 13.57 -5.05
C GLU A 470 -14.83 14.46 -6.12
N GLN A 471 -14.00 15.42 -5.70
CA GLN A 471 -13.26 16.29 -6.62
C GLN A 471 -12.23 15.46 -7.40
N PHE A 472 -11.40 14.68 -6.71
CA PHE A 472 -10.38 13.86 -7.37
C PHE A 472 -10.98 12.78 -8.27
N LEU A 473 -12.16 12.26 -7.92
CA LEU A 473 -12.88 11.35 -8.80
C LEU A 473 -13.29 12.06 -10.10
N ALA A 474 -13.80 13.29 -10.03
CA ALA A 474 -14.14 14.06 -11.23
C ALA A 474 -12.90 14.31 -12.12
N GLU A 475 -11.74 14.61 -11.51
CA GLU A 475 -10.46 14.73 -12.22
C GLU A 475 -10.09 13.41 -12.93
N LEU A 476 -10.14 12.27 -12.23
CA LEU A 476 -9.85 10.96 -12.84
C LEU A 476 -10.82 10.60 -13.97
N LEU A 477 -12.11 10.89 -13.79
CA LEU A 477 -13.11 10.66 -14.83
C LEU A 477 -12.83 11.48 -16.09
N SER A 478 -12.28 12.69 -15.96
CA SER A 478 -11.86 13.49 -17.11
C SER A 478 -10.66 12.89 -17.87
N LEU A 479 -9.86 12.05 -17.20
CA LEU A 479 -8.70 11.36 -17.76
C LEU A 479 -9.02 9.98 -18.33
N GLN A 480 -10.23 9.45 -18.08
CA GLN A 480 -10.64 8.16 -18.63
C GLN A 480 -10.70 8.22 -20.16
N ARG A 481 -9.98 7.31 -20.81
CA ARG A 481 -9.93 7.24 -22.27
C ARG A 481 -11.26 6.74 -22.85
N GLU A 482 -11.45 7.00 -24.14
CA GLU A 482 -12.67 6.58 -24.85
C GLU A 482 -12.90 5.06 -24.78
N ASP A 483 -11.83 4.27 -24.84
CA ASP A 483 -11.85 2.81 -24.71
C ASP A 483 -12.04 2.30 -23.27
N GLY A 484 -12.16 3.23 -22.32
CA GLY A 484 -12.41 2.98 -20.90
C GLY A 484 -11.18 2.81 -20.03
N GLY A 485 -9.99 2.75 -20.63
CA GLY A 485 -8.74 2.60 -19.89
C GLY A 485 -8.28 3.89 -19.24
N MET A 486 -7.51 3.75 -18.16
CA MET A 486 -6.82 4.85 -17.50
C MET A 486 -5.34 4.89 -17.87
N PRO A 487 -4.76 6.08 -18.13
CA PRO A 487 -3.31 6.21 -18.19
C PRO A 487 -2.71 5.95 -16.80
N GLY A 488 -1.48 5.42 -16.73
CA GLY A 488 -0.73 5.30 -15.48
C GLY A 488 -0.42 6.66 -14.88
N SER A 489 -0.02 7.60 -15.74
CA SER A 489 0.22 8.99 -15.40
C SER A 489 -0.25 9.94 -16.51
N THR A 490 -0.54 11.19 -16.18
CA THR A 490 -0.84 12.23 -17.18
C THR A 490 0.37 12.59 -18.04
N ASP A 491 1.58 12.38 -17.51
CA ASP A 491 2.84 12.72 -18.15
C ASP A 491 3.69 11.48 -18.42
N SER A 492 4.60 11.58 -19.40
CA SER A 492 5.65 10.59 -19.64
C SER A 492 6.99 11.17 -19.26
N LEU A 493 7.46 10.89 -18.05
CA LEU A 493 8.67 11.47 -17.48
C LEU A 493 9.77 10.41 -17.36
N GLY A 494 10.94 10.67 -17.94
CA GLY A 494 12.09 9.76 -17.93
C GLY A 494 12.86 9.70 -16.61
N SER A 495 12.18 9.87 -15.47
CA SER A 495 12.79 9.89 -14.13
C SER A 495 12.46 8.62 -13.36
N ASN A 496 13.47 8.06 -12.68
CA ASN A 496 13.28 6.95 -11.75
C ASN A 496 13.13 7.45 -10.29
N ALA A 497 13.13 8.77 -10.06
CA ALA A 497 13.22 9.34 -8.71
C ALA A 497 12.00 9.03 -7.84
N PHE A 498 10.80 8.99 -8.44
CA PHE A 498 9.54 8.90 -7.71
C PHE A 498 8.56 7.84 -8.25
N GLY A 499 9.00 6.97 -9.19
CA GLY A 499 8.22 5.81 -9.64
C GLY A 499 7.86 5.77 -11.12
N TRP A 500 6.76 5.07 -11.45
CA TRP A 500 6.31 4.73 -12.81
C TRP A 500 5.52 5.89 -13.45
N LEU A 501 6.22 6.80 -14.11
CA LEU A 501 5.66 8.02 -14.70
C LEU A 501 5.46 7.86 -16.20
N SER A 502 4.61 6.91 -16.57
CA SER A 502 4.29 6.61 -17.96
C SER A 502 2.86 6.99 -18.29
N ASN A 503 2.66 7.64 -19.44
CA ASN A 503 1.32 7.88 -19.99
C ASN A 503 0.69 6.64 -20.64
N TRP A 504 1.30 5.47 -20.50
CA TRP A 504 0.71 4.22 -20.99
C TRP A 504 -0.60 3.93 -20.28
N THR A 505 -1.53 3.30 -20.98
CA THR A 505 -2.80 2.88 -20.39
C THR A 505 -2.65 1.52 -19.73
N GLY A 506 -2.91 1.52 -18.43
CA GLY A 506 -2.58 0.44 -17.50
C GLY A 506 -3.81 -0.29 -17.00
N LEU A 507 -3.67 -1.59 -16.82
CA LEU A 507 -4.69 -2.44 -16.23
C LEU A 507 -4.94 -2.08 -14.76
N SER A 508 -3.88 -1.83 -13.99
CA SER A 508 -3.95 -1.45 -12.56
C SER A 508 -4.69 -0.13 -12.35
N SER A 509 -4.30 0.93 -13.07
CA SER A 509 -4.94 2.24 -12.96
C SER A 509 -6.42 2.19 -13.36
N THR A 510 -6.77 1.34 -14.32
CA THR A 510 -8.18 1.14 -14.73
C THR A 510 -8.99 0.37 -13.67
N ALA A 511 -8.40 -0.67 -13.07
CA ALA A 511 -9.03 -1.41 -11.99
C ALA A 511 -9.21 -0.53 -10.73
N TRP A 512 -8.24 0.31 -10.40
CA TRP A 512 -8.36 1.24 -9.27
C TRP A 512 -9.42 2.33 -9.51
N LEU A 513 -9.59 2.84 -10.74
CA LEU A 513 -10.75 3.68 -11.06
C LEU A 513 -12.07 2.94 -10.78
N TYR A 514 -12.16 1.66 -11.16
CA TYR A 514 -13.34 0.84 -10.84
C TYR A 514 -13.57 0.74 -9.33
N PHE A 515 -12.53 0.54 -8.52
CA PHE A 515 -12.65 0.49 -7.05
C PHE A 515 -13.06 1.84 -6.46
N ALA A 516 -12.52 2.94 -6.96
CA ALA A 516 -12.92 4.30 -6.55
C ALA A 516 -14.42 4.58 -6.83
N LEU A 517 -14.97 4.01 -7.90
CA LEU A 517 -16.38 4.13 -8.28
C LEU A 517 -17.32 3.17 -7.54
N THR A 518 -16.78 2.14 -6.88
CA THR A 518 -17.59 1.03 -6.34
C THR A 518 -17.32 0.77 -4.87
N ARG A 519 -16.15 0.18 -4.56
CA ARG A 519 -15.71 -0.19 -3.22
C ARG A 519 -14.23 -0.56 -3.22
N SER A 520 -13.64 -0.56 -2.02
CA SER A 520 -12.31 -1.10 -1.74
C SER A 520 -12.14 -2.53 -2.30
N PRO A 521 -10.97 -2.87 -2.87
CA PRO A 521 -10.69 -4.23 -3.36
C PRO A 521 -10.40 -5.22 -2.24
N PHE A 522 -10.13 -4.74 -1.01
CA PHE A 522 -9.92 -5.59 0.15
C PHE A 522 -11.25 -6.18 0.63
N PRO A 523 -11.24 -7.36 1.28
CA PRO A 523 -12.46 -7.99 1.78
C PRO A 523 -13.23 -7.05 2.72
N ASN A 524 -14.43 -6.65 2.31
CA ASN A 524 -15.31 -5.83 3.15
C ASN A 524 -15.90 -6.67 4.30
N ASP A 525 -16.06 -6.01 5.45
CA ASP A 525 -16.71 -6.53 6.66
C ASP A 525 -18.24 -6.77 6.51
N SER A 526 -18.73 -7.10 5.31
CA SER A 526 -20.03 -7.76 5.15
C SER A 526 -20.01 -9.23 5.59
N VAL A 527 -18.94 -9.65 6.26
CA VAL A 527 -19.06 -10.55 7.41
C VAL A 527 -19.63 -9.70 8.54
N THR A 528 -20.96 -9.48 8.53
CA THR A 528 -21.66 -9.42 9.81
C THR A 528 -21.17 -10.61 10.64
N ALA A 529 -21.20 -10.54 11.96
CA ALA A 529 -20.90 -11.68 12.82
C ALA A 529 -21.91 -12.86 12.67
N VAL A 530 -22.35 -13.16 11.45
CA VAL A 530 -22.57 -14.48 10.92
C VAL A 530 -21.21 -14.94 10.39
N GLU A 531 -20.56 -15.90 11.07
CA GLU A 531 -19.38 -16.56 10.50
C GLU A 531 -19.65 -16.86 9.01
N PRO A 532 -18.71 -16.57 8.10
CA PRO A 532 -18.92 -16.87 6.69
C PRO A 532 -19.32 -18.34 6.62
N SER A 533 -20.52 -18.60 6.10
CA SER A 533 -21.05 -19.95 5.99
C SER A 533 -20.34 -20.69 4.87
N TYR A 534 -19.04 -20.89 5.05
CA TYR A 534 -18.31 -21.98 4.44
C TYR A 534 -18.80 -23.24 5.13
N ASN A 535 -19.75 -23.92 4.52
CA ASN A 535 -20.25 -25.22 4.98
C ASN A 535 -19.20 -26.36 4.89
N PHE A 536 -17.91 -26.03 4.75
CA PHE A 536 -16.82 -26.98 4.86
C PHE A 536 -16.08 -26.77 6.18
N PRO A 537 -16.23 -27.68 7.15
CA PRO A 537 -15.49 -27.59 8.39
C PRO A 537 -14.00 -27.79 8.15
N LEU A 538 -13.19 -26.86 8.66
CA LEU A 538 -11.74 -26.92 8.60
C LEU A 538 -11.14 -28.00 9.54
N GLY A 539 -11.96 -28.68 10.34
CA GLY A 539 -11.50 -29.71 11.28
C GLY A 539 -12.63 -30.44 12.01
N PHE A 540 -12.24 -31.50 12.74
CA PHE A 540 -13.12 -32.20 13.67
C PHE A 540 -13.36 -31.31 14.91
N LYS A 541 -14.61 -31.01 15.22
CA LYS A 541 -14.96 -30.16 16.38
C LYS A 541 -16.27 -30.59 17.01
N LEU A 542 -16.30 -30.66 18.35
CA LEU A 542 -17.51 -30.81 19.14
C LEU A 542 -17.73 -29.51 19.93
N TYR A 543 -18.81 -28.80 19.64
CA TYR A 543 -19.11 -27.52 20.27
C TYR A 543 -19.79 -27.72 21.62
N GLN A 544 -19.72 -26.69 22.46
CA GLN A 544 -20.49 -26.63 23.70
C GLN A 544 -21.98 -26.56 23.38
N ASN A 545 -22.81 -27.34 24.08
CA ASN A 545 -24.26 -27.27 23.91
C ASN A 545 -24.78 -25.88 24.30
N PHE A 546 -25.82 -25.40 23.60
CA PHE A 546 -26.47 -24.14 23.94
C PHE A 546 -28.01 -24.30 23.95
N PRO A 547 -28.71 -23.77 24.97
CA PRO A 547 -28.17 -23.16 26.19
C PRO A 547 -27.39 -24.17 27.08
N ASN A 548 -26.51 -23.69 27.96
CA ASN A 548 -25.90 -24.49 29.02
C ASN A 548 -25.62 -23.60 30.25
N PRO A 549 -26.30 -23.78 31.40
CA PRO A 549 -27.29 -24.82 31.66
C PRO A 549 -28.56 -24.70 30.79
N PHE A 550 -29.29 -25.81 30.57
CA PHE A 550 -30.49 -25.86 29.73
C PHE A 550 -31.71 -26.43 30.46
N ASN A 551 -32.92 -26.14 29.96
CA ASN A 551 -34.19 -26.66 30.47
C ASN A 551 -35.28 -26.70 29.38
N PRO A 552 -35.87 -27.87 29.04
CA PRO A 552 -35.30 -29.21 29.02
C PRO A 552 -34.58 -29.51 27.69
N ASN A 553 -34.46 -28.50 26.81
CA ASN A 553 -33.96 -28.61 25.44
C ASN A 553 -32.64 -27.86 25.28
N THR A 554 -31.70 -28.47 24.57
CA THR A 554 -30.45 -27.83 24.15
C THR A 554 -30.07 -28.33 22.77
N THR A 555 -29.29 -27.52 22.08
CA THR A 555 -28.72 -27.89 20.79
C THR A 555 -27.23 -28.22 20.96
N ILE A 556 -26.76 -29.26 20.29
CA ILE A 556 -25.34 -29.64 20.21
C ILE A 556 -24.90 -29.54 18.75
N ASN A 557 -23.88 -28.71 18.51
CA ASN A 557 -23.26 -28.58 17.19
C ASN A 557 -21.95 -29.39 17.14
N TYR A 558 -21.63 -29.95 15.99
CA TYR A 558 -20.36 -30.62 15.71
C TYR A 558 -19.99 -30.50 14.24
N SER A 559 -18.73 -30.70 13.90
CA SER A 559 -18.25 -30.57 12.53
C SER A 559 -17.21 -31.62 12.18
N ILE A 560 -17.23 -32.10 10.93
CA ILE A 560 -16.24 -33.05 10.40
C ILE A 560 -15.67 -32.58 9.05
N PRO A 561 -14.35 -32.66 8.82
CA PRO A 561 -13.70 -32.10 7.63
C PRO A 561 -13.69 -33.05 6.43
N ARG A 562 -14.09 -34.31 6.62
CA ARG A 562 -14.13 -35.36 5.59
C ARG A 562 -15.16 -36.41 5.98
N GLU A 563 -15.58 -37.22 5.00
CA GLU A 563 -16.44 -38.36 5.25
C GLU A 563 -15.83 -39.28 6.33
N THR A 564 -16.60 -39.56 7.39
CA THR A 564 -16.17 -40.49 8.44
C THR A 564 -17.35 -41.06 9.24
N TYR A 565 -17.11 -42.16 9.95
CA TYR A 565 -18.07 -42.71 10.90
C TYR A 565 -18.05 -41.89 12.20
N VAL A 566 -19.19 -41.33 12.58
CA VAL A 566 -19.34 -40.47 13.75
C VAL A 566 -20.25 -41.11 14.77
N THR A 567 -19.80 -41.16 16.02
CA THR A 567 -20.63 -41.52 17.17
C THR A 567 -20.69 -40.37 18.16
N ILE A 568 -21.88 -40.00 18.61
CA ILE A 568 -22.08 -39.05 19.71
C ILE A 568 -22.96 -39.71 20.76
N ARG A 569 -22.46 -39.79 21.99
CA ARG A 569 -23.13 -40.49 23.11
C ARG A 569 -23.18 -39.61 24.35
N LEU A 570 -24.26 -39.72 25.11
CA LEU A 570 -24.50 -39.05 26.38
C LEU A 570 -24.24 -40.01 27.55
N TYR A 571 -23.58 -39.52 28.60
CA TYR A 571 -23.14 -40.27 29.77
C TYR A 571 -23.52 -39.56 31.07
N ASP A 572 -23.76 -40.33 32.13
CA ASP A 572 -23.90 -39.81 33.49
C ASP A 572 -22.53 -39.48 34.13
N VAL A 573 -22.53 -38.99 35.36
CA VAL A 573 -21.31 -38.66 36.12
C VAL A 573 -20.47 -39.88 36.51
N LEU A 574 -21.03 -41.08 36.43
CA LEU A 574 -20.33 -42.35 36.68
C LEU A 574 -19.75 -42.95 35.39
N GLY A 575 -20.02 -42.34 34.23
CA GLY A 575 -19.58 -42.81 32.92
C GLY A 575 -20.49 -43.87 32.29
N ASN A 576 -21.69 -44.10 32.84
CA ASN A 576 -22.67 -44.98 32.19
C ASN A 576 -23.27 -44.28 30.98
N GLU A 577 -23.34 -44.97 29.85
CA GLU A 577 -24.01 -44.47 28.65
C GLU A 577 -25.53 -44.40 28.90
N ILE A 578 -26.10 -43.22 28.70
CA ILE A 578 -27.53 -42.94 28.86
C ILE A 578 -28.25 -43.07 27.52
N LEU A 579 -27.67 -42.47 26.46
CA LEU A 579 -28.30 -42.35 25.15
C LEU A 579 -27.25 -42.15 24.05
N THR A 580 -27.45 -42.81 22.91
CA THR A 580 -26.72 -42.52 21.67
C THR A 580 -27.48 -41.48 20.84
N LEU A 581 -26.81 -40.38 20.49
CA LEU A 581 -27.36 -39.23 19.76
C LEU A 581 -27.06 -39.29 18.26
N VAL A 582 -25.89 -39.83 17.88
CA VAL A 582 -25.46 -40.05 16.49
C VAL A 582 -24.68 -41.36 16.43
N ASP A 583 -24.90 -42.19 15.40
CA ASP A 583 -24.17 -43.43 15.16
C ASP A 583 -24.24 -43.82 13.67
N GLU A 584 -23.58 -43.03 12.82
CA GLU A 584 -23.66 -43.20 11.36
C GLU A 584 -22.46 -42.58 10.61
N ILE A 585 -22.33 -42.91 9.31
CA ILE A 585 -21.39 -42.23 8.40
C ILE A 585 -21.95 -40.86 8.06
N LYS A 586 -21.13 -39.81 8.21
CA LYS A 586 -21.45 -38.44 7.84
C LYS A 586 -20.46 -37.91 6.80
N GLN A 587 -20.94 -37.07 5.89
CA GLN A 587 -20.12 -36.36 4.89
C GLN A 587 -19.40 -35.17 5.54
N ALA A 588 -18.40 -34.59 4.85
CA ALA A 588 -17.80 -33.34 5.33
C ALA A 588 -18.90 -32.28 5.54
N GLY A 589 -18.96 -31.67 6.73
CA GLY A 589 -20.04 -30.76 7.07
C GLY A 589 -20.17 -30.44 8.55
N THR A 590 -20.84 -29.33 8.83
CA THR A 590 -21.28 -28.96 10.19
C THR A 590 -22.69 -29.48 10.40
N TYR A 591 -22.91 -30.09 11.55
CA TYR A 591 -24.15 -30.76 11.91
C TYR A 591 -24.67 -30.20 13.23
N GLN A 592 -25.99 -30.17 13.33
CA GLN A 592 -26.74 -29.77 14.51
C GLN A 592 -27.63 -30.93 14.92
N LEU A 593 -27.64 -31.26 16.21
CA LEU A 593 -28.63 -32.17 16.79
C LEU A 593 -29.29 -31.51 18.00
N ASP A 594 -30.60 -31.74 18.15
CA ASP A 594 -31.36 -31.27 19.29
C ASP A 594 -31.49 -32.37 20.33
N LEU A 595 -31.16 -32.04 21.57
CA LEU A 595 -31.26 -32.92 22.73
C LEU A 595 -32.44 -32.48 23.59
N GLN A 596 -33.46 -33.34 23.68
CA GLN A 596 -34.59 -33.21 24.58
C GLN A 596 -34.47 -34.22 25.72
N THR A 597 -34.55 -33.76 26.96
CA THR A 597 -34.22 -34.58 28.15
C THR A 597 -35.41 -34.83 29.06
N ASN A 598 -36.56 -35.14 28.46
CA ASN A 598 -37.84 -35.28 29.18
C ASN A 598 -37.80 -36.32 30.31
N ASN A 599 -36.88 -37.28 30.27
CA ASN A 599 -36.73 -38.36 31.26
C ASN A 599 -35.46 -38.27 32.11
N LEU A 600 -34.69 -37.17 32.02
CA LEU A 600 -33.48 -36.97 32.83
C LEU A 600 -33.75 -36.07 34.05
N THR A 601 -32.98 -36.27 35.11
CA THR A 601 -33.04 -35.44 36.33
C THR A 601 -32.08 -34.26 36.24
N SER A 602 -32.34 -33.16 36.97
CA SER A 602 -31.41 -32.03 37.09
C SER A 602 -30.03 -32.51 37.51
N GLY A 603 -28.98 -32.06 36.83
CA GLY A 603 -27.64 -32.55 37.09
C GLY A 603 -26.63 -32.27 35.99
N SER A 604 -25.40 -32.73 36.21
CA SER A 604 -24.34 -32.67 35.21
C SER A 604 -24.29 -33.98 34.42
N TYR A 605 -24.10 -33.87 33.11
CA TYR A 605 -23.93 -34.98 32.19
C TYR A 605 -22.76 -34.68 31.25
N PHE A 606 -22.29 -35.70 30.55
CA PHE A 606 -21.20 -35.57 29.58
C PHE A 606 -21.63 -36.13 28.24
N TYR A 607 -21.27 -35.48 27.15
CA TYR A 607 -21.43 -36.03 25.82
C TYR A 607 -20.09 -36.11 25.13
N GLN A 608 -19.88 -37.18 24.38
CA GLN A 608 -18.61 -37.47 23.72
C GLN A 608 -18.87 -37.74 22.25
N MET A 609 -18.05 -37.13 21.40
CA MET A 609 -17.96 -37.42 19.98
C MET A 609 -16.70 -38.24 19.71
N LYS A 610 -16.86 -39.31 18.93
CA LYS A 610 -15.76 -40.07 18.34
C LYS A 610 -15.91 -40.11 16.82
N ALA A 611 -14.86 -39.74 16.10
CA ALA A 611 -14.82 -39.68 14.64
C ALA A 611 -13.40 -40.00 14.14
N GLY A 612 -13.17 -41.25 13.71
CA GLY A 612 -11.81 -41.76 13.46
C GLY A 612 -10.95 -41.74 14.73
N GLU A 613 -9.81 -41.05 14.70
CA GLU A 613 -8.92 -40.84 15.87
C GLU A 613 -9.36 -39.66 16.75
N PHE A 614 -10.28 -38.81 16.27
CA PHE A 614 -10.77 -37.67 17.04
C PHE A 614 -11.71 -38.14 18.15
N LEU A 615 -11.42 -37.71 19.38
CA LEU A 615 -12.25 -37.94 20.56
C LEU A 615 -12.36 -36.64 21.35
N MET A 616 -13.58 -36.13 21.53
CA MET A 616 -13.81 -34.94 22.34
C MET A 616 -15.02 -35.14 23.25
N THR A 617 -14.88 -34.79 24.53
CA THR A 617 -15.94 -34.84 25.54
C THR A 617 -16.25 -33.43 26.03
N LYS A 618 -17.53 -33.13 26.22
CA LYS A 618 -18.04 -31.85 26.75
C LYS A 618 -19.06 -32.12 27.85
N LYS A 619 -19.18 -31.18 28.79
CA LYS A 619 -20.11 -31.25 29.92
C LYS A 619 -21.36 -30.43 29.61
N LEU A 620 -22.54 -30.96 29.91
CA LEU A 620 -23.81 -30.23 29.89
C LEU A 620 -24.49 -30.28 31.25
N VAL A 621 -25.20 -29.21 31.61
CA VAL A 621 -25.89 -29.04 32.90
C VAL A 621 -27.38 -28.87 32.65
N LEU A 622 -28.18 -29.84 33.07
CA LEU A 622 -29.63 -29.79 32.99
C LEU A 622 -30.18 -29.13 34.26
N LEU A 623 -30.94 -28.05 34.08
CA LEU A 623 -31.78 -27.45 35.11
C LEU A 623 -33.23 -27.83 34.82
N ARG A 624 -33.95 -28.28 35.84
CA ARG A 624 -35.41 -28.41 35.80
C ARG A 624 -36.04 -27.54 36.85
#